data_AF-A0A8S3ZFM5-F1
#
_entry.id   AF-A0A8S3ZFM5-F1
#
_cell.length_a   1.000
_cell.length_b   1.000
_cell.length_c   1.000
_cell.angle_alpha   90.00
_cell.angle_beta   90.00
_cell.angle_gamma   90.00
#
_symmetry.space_group_name_H-M   'P 1'
#
loop_
_entity.id
_entity.type
_entity.pdbx_description
1 polymer ?
#
loop_
_entity_poly.entity_id
_entity_poly.type
_entity_poly.pdbx_seq_one_letter_code
_entity_poly.pdbx_strand_id
1 'polypeptide(L)'
;MRATLIFYLLAATSVASSQAGGHAGQCFPSYSSISLCDRPWTLIFENDAKGFAIFGSKEDLKQAVLRGAEIRVMLIDALIEPASISTHTFSSNIDNINIRGDNICCEMLSHVATNGFETVVDAHWRYFLPCTTGSLHVAQYYVESPEFVSEETQHVHMAWYAKEIQHDLYNDRPLFAHFLDGGSTIGKKEDLIDAAKEGKEIRAIMTDRGYAFPFQ
;
A
#
# COMPACT_ATOMS: atom_id res chain seq x y z
N MET A 1 -7.60 22.47 -14.91
CA MET A 1 -6.73 21.56 -14.14
C MET A 1 -6.82 20.21 -14.85
N ARG A 2 -5.73 19.69 -15.45
CA ARG A 2 -5.74 18.42 -16.18
C ARG A 2 -5.35 17.30 -15.21
N ALA A 3 -6.12 16.23 -15.19
CA ALA A 3 -6.00 15.14 -14.23
C ALA A 3 -5.16 13.98 -14.80
N THR A 4 -4.31 13.36 -13.98
CA THR A 4 -3.27 12.40 -14.41
C THR A 4 -3.33 11.11 -13.59
N LEU A 5 -3.50 9.96 -14.27
CA LEU A 5 -3.33 8.62 -13.73
C LEU A 5 -1.88 8.17 -13.96
N ILE A 6 -1.23 7.71 -12.90
CA ILE A 6 0.19 7.36 -12.88
C ILE A 6 0.36 5.90 -12.45
N PHE A 7 1.19 5.15 -13.17
CA PHE A 7 1.53 3.76 -12.89
C PHE A 7 3.01 3.60 -12.54
N TYR A 8 3.29 2.97 -11.41
CA TYR A 8 4.65 2.62 -10.97
C TYR A 8 4.91 1.12 -11.12
N LEU A 9 6.18 0.77 -11.35
CA LEU A 9 6.61 -0.57 -11.70
C LEU A 9 7.66 -1.14 -10.76
N LEU A 10 7.55 -2.46 -10.56
CA LEU A 10 8.55 -3.34 -9.98
C LEU A 10 9.37 -4.12 -11.03
N ALA A 11 10.59 -4.56 -10.73
CA ALA A 11 11.18 -5.73 -11.38
C ALA A 11 11.45 -6.85 -10.37
N ALA A 12 10.88 -8.03 -10.61
CA ALA A 12 11.26 -9.27 -9.94
C ALA A 12 12.04 -10.12 -10.96
N THR A 13 13.36 -10.18 -10.84
CA THR A 13 14.16 -11.10 -11.67
C THR A 13 14.16 -12.47 -11.01
N SER A 14 13.43 -13.43 -11.57
CA SER A 14 13.65 -14.85 -11.26
C SER A 14 15.03 -15.25 -11.77
N VAL A 15 15.95 -15.60 -10.87
CA VAL A 15 17.27 -16.12 -11.26
C VAL A 15 17.09 -17.55 -11.77
N ALA A 16 16.85 -17.69 -13.07
CA ALA A 16 17.10 -18.93 -13.78
C ALA A 16 18.55 -18.91 -14.24
N SER A 17 19.41 -19.62 -13.52
CA SER A 17 20.81 -19.81 -13.89
C SER A 17 20.92 -20.72 -15.11
N SER A 18 21.14 -20.11 -16.29
CA SER A 18 21.71 -20.81 -17.44
C SER A 18 22.91 -20.03 -17.97
N GLN A 19 24.10 -20.59 -17.77
CA GLN A 19 25.33 -20.15 -18.43
C GLN A 19 25.23 -20.36 -19.94
N ALA A 20 25.60 -19.36 -20.74
CA ALA A 20 26.53 -19.48 -21.89
C ALA A 20 26.56 -18.20 -22.75
N GLY A 21 27.77 -17.83 -23.19
CA GLY A 21 28.01 -17.21 -24.50
C GLY A 21 28.03 -15.68 -24.55
N GLY A 22 29.22 -15.10 -24.69
CA GLY A 22 29.43 -13.66 -24.78
C GLY A 22 29.06 -13.03 -26.12
N HIS A 23 28.65 -11.76 -26.05
CA HIS A 23 28.88 -10.77 -27.11
C HIS A 23 28.96 -9.36 -26.51
N ALA A 24 29.89 -8.58 -27.07
CA ALA A 24 30.15 -7.19 -26.71
C ALA A 24 29.01 -6.28 -27.17
N GLY A 25 28.46 -5.48 -26.25
CA GLY A 25 27.48 -4.43 -26.49
C GLY A 25 27.32 -3.60 -25.22
N GLN A 26 27.65 -2.31 -25.30
CA GLN A 26 27.74 -1.39 -24.16
C GLN A 26 26.37 -0.94 -23.60
N CYS A 27 26.41 -0.61 -22.31
CA CYS A 27 25.67 0.44 -21.58
C CYS A 27 24.16 0.26 -21.33
N PHE A 28 23.81 -0.26 -20.16
CA PHE A 28 23.14 0.48 -19.05
C PHE A 28 23.46 -0.29 -17.75
N PRO A 29 23.63 0.35 -16.57
CA PRO A 29 23.59 -0.43 -15.33
C PRO A 29 22.19 -1.04 -15.26
N SER A 30 22.09 -2.38 -15.29
CA SER A 30 20.81 -3.05 -15.05
C SER A 30 20.34 -2.62 -13.67
N TYR A 31 19.26 -1.85 -13.67
CA TYR A 31 18.13 -1.87 -12.74
C TYR A 31 18.44 -2.34 -11.32
N SER A 32 18.11 -1.51 -10.31
CA SER A 32 18.29 -1.79 -8.88
C SER A 32 18.32 -3.29 -8.56
N SER A 33 19.51 -3.83 -8.30
CA SER A 33 19.78 -5.27 -8.14
C SER A 33 19.29 -5.84 -6.80
N ILE A 34 18.46 -5.10 -6.08
CA ILE A 34 17.96 -5.45 -4.76
C ILE A 34 16.58 -6.06 -4.93
N SER A 35 16.45 -7.34 -4.57
CA SER A 35 15.16 -8.04 -4.54
C SER A 35 14.16 -7.27 -3.68
N LEU A 36 12.88 -7.35 -4.04
CA LEU A 36 11.79 -6.78 -3.24
C LEU A 36 11.84 -7.19 -1.78
N CYS A 37 12.16 -8.47 -1.55
CA CYS A 37 12.24 -9.05 -0.21
C CYS A 37 13.37 -8.43 0.62
N ASP A 38 14.42 -7.95 -0.05
CA ASP A 38 15.61 -7.37 0.57
C ASP A 38 15.46 -5.86 0.82
N ARG A 39 14.44 -5.21 0.22
CA ARG A 39 14.16 -3.80 0.50
C ARG A 39 13.59 -3.65 1.92
N PRO A 40 14.17 -2.79 2.77
CA PRO A 40 13.67 -2.59 4.11
C PRO A 40 12.39 -1.77 4.09
N TRP A 41 11.53 -2.02 5.07
CA TRP A 41 10.46 -1.10 5.44
C TRP A 41 11.06 0.04 6.25
N THR A 42 10.78 1.27 5.89
CA THR A 42 11.22 2.46 6.62
C THR A 42 10.03 3.11 7.31
N LEU A 43 10.19 3.44 8.59
CA LEU A 43 9.22 4.27 9.30
C LEU A 43 9.27 5.67 8.69
N ILE A 44 8.13 6.17 8.23
CA ILE A 44 8.03 7.48 7.56
C ILE A 44 7.12 8.45 8.30
N PHE A 45 6.15 7.93 9.05
CA PHE A 45 5.24 8.74 9.85
C PHE A 45 4.70 7.93 11.02
N GLU A 46 4.53 8.56 12.18
CA GLU A 46 3.92 7.97 13.36
C GLU A 46 3.01 9.01 13.99
N ASN A 47 1.79 8.63 14.36
CA ASN A 47 0.83 9.52 15.00
C ASN A 47 0.21 8.89 16.24
N ASP A 48 0.01 9.71 17.27
CA ASP A 48 -0.73 9.30 18.46
C ASP A 48 -2.23 9.06 18.15
N ALA A 49 -2.97 8.62 19.16
CA ALA A 49 -4.42 8.39 19.07
C ALA A 49 -5.25 9.65 18.74
N LYS A 50 -4.69 10.85 18.93
CA LYS A 50 -5.31 12.13 18.58
C LYS A 50 -4.89 12.63 17.19
N GLY A 51 -4.04 11.90 16.49
CA GLY A 51 -3.52 12.26 15.17
C GLY A 51 -2.37 13.27 15.20
N PHE A 52 -1.76 13.52 16.37
CA PHE A 52 -0.56 14.34 16.46
C PHE A 52 0.66 13.53 16.04
N ALA A 53 1.53 14.13 15.24
CA ALA A 53 2.75 13.49 14.78
C ALA A 53 3.71 13.24 15.96
N ILE A 54 4.13 11.99 16.12
CA ILE A 54 5.21 11.56 17.02
C ILE A 54 6.52 11.50 16.25
N PHE A 55 6.48 11.01 15.00
CA PHE A 55 7.63 10.89 14.10
C PHE A 55 7.25 11.28 12.67
N GLY A 56 8.21 11.86 11.94
CA GLY A 56 8.06 12.23 10.53
C GLY A 56 6.97 13.29 10.30
N SER A 57 6.47 13.37 9.07
CA SER A 57 5.39 14.28 8.72
C SER A 57 4.34 13.62 7.80
N LYS A 58 3.10 14.11 7.85
CA LYS A 58 2.04 13.68 6.93
C LYS A 58 2.42 13.95 5.48
N GLU A 59 3.20 15.00 5.23
CA GLU A 59 3.68 15.33 3.89
C GLU A 59 4.69 14.29 3.38
N ASP A 60 5.61 13.80 4.22
CA ASP A 60 6.54 12.73 3.82
C ASP A 60 5.80 11.45 3.45
N LEU A 61 4.77 11.08 4.23
CA LEU A 61 3.91 9.95 3.92
C LEU A 61 3.11 10.18 2.63
N LYS A 62 2.56 11.38 2.43
CA LYS A 62 1.87 11.76 1.19
C LYS A 62 2.79 11.63 -0.01
N GLN A 63 4.02 12.13 0.07
CA GLN A 63 4.99 12.06 -1.02
C GLN A 63 5.42 10.62 -1.28
N ALA A 64 5.60 9.78 -0.25
CA ALA A 64 5.85 8.35 -0.43
C ALA A 64 4.70 7.66 -1.18
N VAL A 65 3.45 7.94 -0.80
CA VAL A 65 2.28 7.44 -1.53
C VAL A 65 2.28 7.91 -2.97
N LEU A 66 2.51 9.21 -3.22
CA LEU A 66 2.48 9.78 -4.57
C LEU A 66 3.63 9.30 -5.47
N ARG A 67 4.75 8.87 -4.88
CA ARG A 67 5.84 8.15 -5.57
C ARG A 67 5.51 6.68 -5.82
N GLY A 68 4.38 6.18 -5.33
CA GLY A 68 3.97 4.79 -5.50
C GLY A 68 4.67 3.82 -4.56
N ALA A 69 5.17 4.28 -3.42
CA ALA A 69 5.68 3.38 -2.39
C ALA A 69 4.59 2.40 -1.91
N GLU A 70 5.01 1.20 -1.54
CA GLU A 70 4.15 0.27 -0.79
C GLU A 70 4.01 0.80 0.63
N ILE A 71 2.78 0.90 1.13
CA ILE A 71 2.51 1.38 2.48
C ILE A 71 2.03 0.22 3.35
N ARG A 72 2.54 0.19 4.58
CA ARG A 72 2.10 -0.69 5.65
C ARG A 72 1.76 0.15 6.86
N VAL A 73 0.66 -0.20 7.52
CA VAL A 73 0.26 0.44 8.78
C VAL A 73 0.39 -0.57 9.89
N MET A 74 1.00 -0.13 10.98
CA MET A 74 1.02 -0.81 12.26
C MET A 74 0.04 -0.10 13.18
N LEU A 75 -0.99 -0.83 13.60
CA LEU A 75 -1.94 -0.39 14.60
C LEU A 75 -1.38 -0.82 15.96
N ILE A 76 -1.11 0.15 16.83
CA ILE A 76 -0.47 -0.08 18.13
C ILE A 76 -1.54 0.00 19.21
N ASP A 77 -1.65 -1.07 19.98
CA ASP A 77 -2.61 -1.24 21.07
C ASP A 77 -4.08 -1.01 20.66
N ALA A 78 -4.48 -1.50 19.49
CA ALA A 78 -5.85 -1.41 19.00
C ALA A 78 -6.79 -2.39 19.75
N LEU A 79 -8.02 -1.97 20.06
CA LEU A 79 -9.02 -2.84 20.69
C LEU A 79 -9.76 -3.60 19.60
N ILE A 80 -9.41 -4.86 19.40
CA ILE A 80 -9.92 -5.64 18.27
C ILE A 80 -10.99 -6.65 18.70
N GLU A 81 -11.01 -7.11 19.95
CA GLU A 81 -11.95 -8.15 20.37
C GLU A 81 -13.34 -7.60 20.76
N PRO A 82 -14.45 -8.35 20.52
CA PRO A 82 -15.83 -7.94 20.81
C PRO A 82 -16.18 -7.60 22.28
N ALA A 83 -15.20 -7.62 23.18
CA ALA A 83 -15.38 -7.23 24.59
C ALA A 83 -14.27 -6.27 25.08
N SER A 84 -13.40 -5.78 24.18
CA SER A 84 -12.31 -4.83 24.50
C SER A 84 -11.41 -5.26 25.68
N ILE A 85 -11.27 -6.57 25.92
CA ILE A 85 -10.54 -7.11 27.09
C ILE A 85 -9.02 -7.06 26.85
N SER A 86 -8.60 -7.06 25.59
CA SER A 86 -7.20 -7.00 25.16
C SER A 86 -6.97 -5.98 24.05
N THR A 87 -5.81 -5.34 24.09
CA THR A 87 -5.26 -4.59 22.97
C THR A 87 -4.35 -5.49 22.14
N HIS A 88 -4.32 -5.24 20.84
CA HIS A 88 -3.46 -5.97 19.90
C HIS A 88 -2.61 -4.97 19.11
N THR A 89 -1.34 -5.32 18.94
CA THR A 89 -0.46 -4.64 17.99
C THR A 89 -0.26 -5.53 16.79
N PHE A 90 -0.65 -5.06 15.61
CA PHE A 90 -0.47 -5.79 14.37
C PHE A 90 -0.21 -4.84 13.21
N SER A 91 0.46 -5.36 12.18
CA SER A 91 0.73 -4.62 10.96
C SER A 91 0.05 -5.29 9.78
N SER A 92 -0.46 -4.52 8.84
CA SER A 92 -0.97 -5.07 7.59
C SER A 92 -0.68 -4.15 6.42
N ASN A 93 -0.56 -4.79 5.26
CA ASN A 93 -0.48 -4.10 3.99
C ASN A 93 -1.81 -3.39 3.71
N ILE A 94 -1.75 -2.42 2.81
CA ILE A 94 -2.85 -1.55 2.47
C ILE A 94 -3.41 -1.91 1.09
N ASP A 95 -4.73 -2.06 1.01
CA ASP A 95 -5.46 -2.37 -0.22
C ASP A 95 -5.78 -1.10 -1.02
N ASN A 96 -6.07 0.02 -0.36
CA ASN A 96 -6.12 1.32 -1.04
C ASN A 96 -5.86 2.49 -0.08
N ILE A 97 -5.55 3.65 -0.65
CA ILE A 97 -5.22 4.88 0.05
C ILE A 97 -6.05 6.02 -0.52
N ASN A 98 -6.61 6.84 0.37
CA ASN A 98 -7.31 8.07 0.05
C ASN A 98 -6.65 9.25 0.79
N ILE A 99 -6.28 10.28 0.04
CA ILE A 99 -5.64 11.51 0.52
C ILE A 99 -6.67 12.63 0.41
N ARG A 100 -7.06 13.20 1.55
CA ARG A 100 -7.98 14.36 1.63
C ARG A 100 -7.33 15.49 2.39
N GLY A 101 -6.90 16.52 1.65
CA GLY A 101 -6.10 17.60 2.20
C GLY A 101 -4.75 17.07 2.70
N ASP A 102 -4.53 17.18 4.01
CA ASP A 102 -3.31 16.71 4.68
C ASP A 102 -3.51 15.36 5.37
N ASN A 103 -4.72 14.82 5.38
CA ASN A 103 -5.02 13.54 6.01
C ASN A 103 -4.99 12.41 4.98
N ILE A 104 -4.49 11.27 5.43
CA ILE A 104 -4.33 10.06 4.64
C ILE A 104 -5.07 8.98 5.39
N CYS A 105 -6.02 8.35 4.71
CA CYS A 105 -6.72 7.18 5.20
C CYS A 105 -6.44 6.02 4.27
N CYS A 106 -6.46 4.81 4.78
CA CYS A 106 -6.26 3.63 3.97
C CYS A 106 -7.20 2.51 4.37
N GLU A 107 -7.49 1.62 3.43
CA GLU A 107 -8.31 0.44 3.66
C GLU A 107 -7.43 -0.80 3.84
N MET A 108 -7.79 -1.62 4.83
CA MET A 108 -7.22 -2.94 5.08
C MET A 108 -8.37 -3.94 5.12
N LEU A 109 -8.48 -4.76 4.08
CA LEU A 109 -9.64 -5.62 3.83
C LEU A 109 -9.37 -7.10 4.17
N SER A 110 -8.11 -7.48 4.34
CA SER A 110 -7.66 -8.87 4.46
C SER A 110 -7.64 -9.39 5.91
N HIS A 111 -8.63 -9.02 6.74
CA HIS A 111 -8.69 -9.45 8.15
C HIS A 111 -9.95 -10.25 8.44
N VAL A 112 -9.75 -11.44 9.02
CA VAL A 112 -10.81 -12.31 9.54
C VAL A 112 -10.62 -12.46 11.03
N ALA A 113 -11.66 -12.15 11.80
CA ALA A 113 -11.70 -12.43 13.22
C ALA A 113 -12.44 -13.74 13.47
N THR A 114 -11.91 -14.54 14.41
CA THR A 114 -12.54 -15.78 14.88
C THR A 114 -12.52 -15.80 16.40
N ASN A 115 -13.53 -16.42 17.01
CA ASN A 115 -13.56 -16.60 18.46
C ASN A 115 -12.78 -17.87 18.84
N GLY A 116 -11.44 -17.78 18.85
CA GLY A 116 -10.54 -18.58 19.68
C GLY A 116 -10.52 -20.12 19.61
N PHE A 117 -11.30 -20.81 18.76
CA PHE A 117 -11.38 -22.28 18.76
C PHE A 117 -11.33 -22.92 17.36
N GLU A 118 -10.91 -24.19 17.31
CA GLU A 118 -10.70 -25.01 16.09
C GLU A 118 -11.94 -25.15 15.19
N THR A 119 -13.14 -24.80 15.68
CA THR A 119 -14.37 -24.67 14.90
C THR A 119 -14.81 -23.22 14.86
N VAL A 120 -14.81 -22.65 13.66
CA VAL A 120 -15.16 -21.26 13.41
C VAL A 120 -16.69 -21.12 13.38
N VAL A 121 -17.30 -21.01 14.55
CA VAL A 121 -18.64 -20.44 14.69
C VAL A 121 -18.47 -18.92 14.79
N ASP A 122 -19.26 -18.17 14.01
CA ASP A 122 -19.26 -16.70 14.00
C ASP A 122 -17.93 -16.05 13.55
N ALA A 123 -17.38 -16.49 12.41
CA ALA A 123 -16.30 -15.71 11.78
C ALA A 123 -16.85 -14.39 11.21
N HIS A 124 -16.01 -13.35 11.32
CA HIS A 124 -16.34 -12.03 10.80
C HIS A 124 -15.22 -11.47 9.90
N TRP A 125 -15.60 -10.94 8.75
CA TRP A 125 -14.76 -10.02 7.99
C TRP A 125 -14.63 -8.71 8.76
N ARG A 126 -13.41 -8.18 8.84
CA ARG A 126 -13.13 -6.88 9.44
C ARG A 126 -12.43 -5.99 8.45
N TYR A 127 -13.10 -4.89 8.14
CA TYR A 127 -12.54 -3.84 7.30
C TYR A 127 -12.07 -2.71 8.18
N PHE A 128 -10.78 -2.43 8.12
CA PHE A 128 -10.17 -1.35 8.87
C PHE A 128 -9.91 -0.16 7.94
N LEU A 129 -10.24 1.02 8.44
CA LEU A 129 -9.96 2.29 7.79
C LEU A 129 -9.15 3.20 8.74
N PRO A 130 -7.85 2.93 8.96
CA PRO A 130 -6.99 3.84 9.70
C PRO A 130 -6.74 5.14 8.95
N CYS A 131 -6.69 6.24 9.70
CA CYS A 131 -6.41 7.57 9.21
C CYS A 131 -5.30 8.24 10.04
N THR A 132 -4.50 9.10 9.40
CA THR A 132 -3.46 9.92 10.06
C THR A 132 -4.02 10.96 11.05
N THR A 133 -5.33 11.01 11.25
CA THR A 133 -6.03 11.70 12.33
C THR A 133 -6.05 10.90 13.64
N GLY A 134 -5.46 9.70 13.67
CA GLY A 134 -5.53 8.76 14.79
C GLY A 134 -6.85 7.99 14.86
N SER A 135 -7.78 8.22 13.94
CA SER A 135 -9.07 7.52 13.88
C SER A 135 -8.91 6.19 13.12
N LEU A 136 -9.39 5.11 13.72
CA LEU A 136 -9.52 3.78 13.13
C LEU A 136 -11.01 3.46 13.03
N HIS A 137 -11.56 3.45 11.82
CA HIS A 137 -12.93 2.94 11.62
C HIS A 137 -12.88 1.44 11.36
N VAL A 138 -13.79 0.70 11.98
CA VAL A 138 -13.87 -0.76 11.87
C VAL A 138 -15.29 -1.12 11.48
N ALA A 139 -15.45 -1.79 10.34
CA ALA A 139 -16.72 -2.37 9.92
C ALA A 139 -16.63 -3.90 9.96
N GLN A 140 -17.67 -4.55 10.49
CA GLN A 140 -17.70 -6.00 10.69
C GLN A 140 -18.89 -6.63 9.95
N TYR A 141 -18.63 -7.73 9.25
CA TYR A 141 -19.63 -8.52 8.51
C TYR A 141 -19.45 -10.00 8.82
N TYR A 142 -20.52 -10.78 8.83
CA TYR A 142 -20.40 -12.24 8.93
C TYR A 142 -19.70 -12.82 7.69
N VAL A 143 -18.84 -13.82 7.89
CA VAL A 143 -18.32 -14.60 6.78
C VAL A 143 -19.47 -15.41 6.15
N GLU A 144 -19.52 -15.46 4.82
CA GLU A 144 -20.60 -16.09 4.03
C GLU A 144 -21.99 -15.42 4.07
N SER A 145 -22.12 -14.26 4.71
CA SER A 145 -23.37 -13.51 4.78
C SER A 145 -23.16 -12.02 4.46
N PRO A 146 -24.11 -11.34 3.80
CA PRO A 146 -24.07 -9.89 3.63
C PRO A 146 -24.49 -9.13 4.91
N GLU A 147 -24.82 -9.84 5.99
CA GLU A 147 -25.29 -9.22 7.22
C GLU A 147 -24.19 -8.43 7.93
N PHE A 148 -24.49 -7.17 8.17
CA PHE A 148 -23.68 -6.23 8.95
C PHE A 148 -23.78 -6.57 10.44
N VAL A 149 -22.63 -6.65 11.10
CA VAL A 149 -22.52 -6.95 12.52
C VAL A 149 -22.47 -5.65 13.33
N SER A 150 -21.49 -4.80 13.03
CA SER A 150 -21.26 -3.55 13.75
C SER A 150 -20.29 -2.64 13.01
N GLU A 151 -20.32 -1.36 13.39
CA GLU A 151 -19.35 -0.35 13.01
C GLU A 151 -18.89 0.37 14.27
N GLU A 152 -17.59 0.61 14.38
CA GLU A 152 -16.99 1.32 15.50
C GLU A 152 -15.92 2.29 14.99
N THR A 153 -15.74 3.40 15.70
CA THR A 153 -14.59 4.28 15.52
C THR A 153 -13.78 4.31 16.80
N GLN A 154 -12.51 3.98 16.68
CA GLN A 154 -11.54 3.98 17.77
C GLN A 154 -10.45 5.03 17.51
N HIS A 155 -9.78 5.45 18.58
CA HIS A 155 -8.64 6.34 18.50
C HIS A 155 -7.37 5.56 18.88
N VAL A 156 -6.48 5.37 17.92
CA VAL A 156 -5.37 4.40 18.01
C VAL A 156 -4.06 5.05 17.59
N HIS A 157 -2.99 4.67 18.29
CA HIS A 157 -1.62 5.03 17.90
C HIS A 157 -1.23 4.23 16.64
N MET A 158 -0.74 4.91 15.60
CA MET A 158 -0.40 4.29 14.33
C MET A 158 1.01 4.63 13.89
N ALA A 159 1.74 3.63 13.42
CA ALA A 159 3.02 3.79 12.74
C ALA A 159 2.89 3.39 11.26
N TRP A 160 3.41 4.23 10.37
CA TRP A 160 3.27 4.13 8.93
C TRP A 160 4.63 3.88 8.32
N TYR A 161 4.74 2.79 7.58
CA TYR A 161 5.96 2.36 6.94
C TYR A 161 5.81 2.44 5.44
N ALA A 162 6.87 2.88 4.76
CA ALA A 162 6.98 2.79 3.32
C ALA A 162 8.04 1.77 2.94
N LYS A 163 7.79 1.09 1.83
CA LYS A 163 8.79 0.38 1.06
C LYS A 163 8.82 1.01 -0.32
N GLU A 164 9.95 1.61 -0.67
CA GLU A 164 10.14 2.16 -2.00
C GLU A 164 10.23 1.00 -3.01
N ILE A 165 9.21 0.87 -3.86
CA ILE A 165 9.11 -0.21 -4.86
C ILE A 165 9.54 0.23 -6.26
N GLN A 166 9.93 1.50 -6.43
CA GLN A 166 10.31 2.02 -7.73
C GLN A 166 11.50 1.26 -8.33
N HIS A 167 11.37 0.99 -9.64
CA HIS A 167 12.38 0.36 -10.48
C HIS A 167 13.61 1.25 -10.70
N ASP A 168 13.41 2.56 -10.80
CA ASP A 168 14.46 3.56 -10.95
C ASP A 168 14.42 4.54 -9.78
N LEU A 169 15.10 4.14 -8.69
CA LEU A 169 15.29 4.95 -7.48
C LEU A 169 15.93 6.33 -7.76
N TYR A 170 16.51 6.54 -8.94
CA TYR A 170 17.27 7.75 -9.27
C TYR A 170 16.50 8.75 -10.12
N ASN A 171 15.46 8.32 -10.85
CA ASN A 171 14.69 9.23 -11.72
C ASN A 171 13.28 9.54 -11.20
N ASP A 172 12.82 8.91 -10.11
CA ASP A 172 11.49 9.13 -9.48
C ASP A 172 10.33 9.12 -10.49
N ARG A 173 10.51 8.42 -11.62
CA ARG A 173 9.63 8.55 -12.78
C ARG A 173 8.68 7.35 -12.85
N PRO A 174 7.38 7.59 -13.04
CA PRO A 174 6.46 6.48 -13.27
C PRO A 174 6.76 5.78 -14.59
N LEU A 175 6.41 4.50 -14.65
CA LEU A 175 6.56 3.70 -15.85
C LEU A 175 5.65 4.18 -16.97
N PHE A 176 4.40 4.52 -16.61
CA PHE A 176 3.41 5.01 -17.55
C PHE A 176 2.52 6.03 -16.84
N ALA A 177 2.21 7.13 -17.51
CA ALA A 177 1.20 8.06 -17.04
C ALA A 177 0.42 8.64 -18.21
N HIS A 178 -0.88 8.85 -17.98
CA HIS A 178 -1.75 9.49 -18.95
C HIS A 178 -2.74 10.41 -18.24
N PHE A 179 -3.25 11.38 -18.99
CA PHE A 179 -4.36 12.21 -18.54
C PHE A 179 -5.67 11.43 -18.56
N LEU A 180 -6.69 11.89 -17.82
CA LEU A 180 -8.02 11.27 -17.83
C LEU A 180 -8.68 11.21 -19.22
N ASP A 181 -8.26 12.07 -20.15
CA ASP A 181 -8.72 12.08 -21.54
C ASP A 181 -8.02 11.02 -22.42
N GLY A 182 -7.08 10.26 -21.86
CA GLY A 182 -6.29 9.25 -22.55
C GLY A 182 -5.03 9.79 -23.24
N GLY A 183 -4.75 11.09 -23.16
CA GLY A 183 -3.50 11.66 -23.65
C GLY A 183 -2.31 11.16 -22.83
N SER A 184 -1.34 10.50 -23.48
CA SER A 184 -0.13 10.04 -22.79
C SER A 184 0.79 11.20 -22.41
N THR A 185 1.40 11.12 -21.22
CA THR A 185 2.37 12.11 -20.73
C THR A 185 3.75 11.52 -20.52
N ILE A 186 3.82 10.30 -19.97
CA ILE A 186 5.07 9.66 -19.57
C ILE A 186 5.05 8.18 -19.93
N GLY A 187 6.17 7.69 -20.46
CA GLY A 187 6.36 6.27 -20.74
C GLY A 187 5.54 5.74 -21.90
N LYS A 188 5.61 4.43 -22.11
CA LYS A 188 4.87 3.72 -23.15
C LYS A 188 3.90 2.74 -22.52
N LYS A 189 2.74 2.58 -23.15
CA LYS A 189 1.72 1.60 -22.70
C LYS A 189 2.25 0.18 -22.80
N GLU A 190 3.10 -0.09 -23.79
CA GLU A 190 3.74 -1.38 -24.02
C GLU A 190 4.60 -1.79 -22.82
N ASP A 191 5.35 -0.85 -22.22
CA ASP A 191 6.19 -1.12 -21.05
C ASP A 191 5.33 -1.55 -19.84
N LEU A 192 4.15 -0.94 -19.67
CA LEU A 192 3.17 -1.35 -18.64
C LEU A 192 2.61 -2.74 -18.90
N ILE A 193 2.28 -3.05 -20.15
CA ILE A 193 1.74 -4.37 -20.54
C ILE A 193 2.79 -5.46 -20.32
N ASP A 194 4.02 -5.23 -20.76
CA ASP A 194 5.08 -6.22 -20.63
C ASP A 194 5.42 -6.48 -19.17
N ALA A 195 5.36 -5.43 -18.36
CA ALA A 195 5.56 -5.60 -16.95
C ALA A 195 4.44 -6.36 -16.23
N ALA A 196 3.19 -6.12 -16.60
CA ALA A 196 2.06 -6.91 -16.11
C ALA A 196 2.22 -8.40 -16.50
N LYS A 197 2.66 -8.69 -17.73
CA LYS A 197 2.94 -10.08 -18.18
C LYS A 197 4.07 -10.74 -17.41
N GLU A 198 5.06 -9.97 -16.99
CA GLU A 198 6.18 -10.44 -16.16
C GLU A 198 5.80 -10.64 -14.68
N GLY A 199 4.53 -10.40 -14.31
CA GLY A 199 4.06 -10.56 -12.94
C GLY A 199 4.63 -9.51 -11.97
N LYS A 200 5.00 -8.35 -12.49
CA LYS A 200 5.53 -7.24 -11.68
C LYS A 200 4.39 -6.59 -10.91
N GLU A 201 4.64 -6.22 -9.65
CA GLU A 201 3.68 -5.42 -8.89
C GLU A 201 3.53 -4.05 -9.57
N ILE A 202 2.28 -3.67 -9.81
CA ILE A 202 1.90 -2.40 -10.41
C ILE A 202 1.02 -1.67 -9.42
N ARG A 203 1.32 -0.39 -9.18
CA ARG A 203 0.47 0.50 -8.39
C ARG A 203 -0.05 1.61 -9.26
N ALA A 204 -1.35 1.88 -9.14
CA ALA A 204 -2.00 2.98 -9.82
C ALA A 204 -2.29 4.12 -8.84
N ILE A 205 -2.06 5.34 -9.32
CA ILE A 205 -2.17 6.56 -8.54
C ILE A 205 -2.92 7.62 -9.34
N MET A 206 -4.06 8.05 -8.80
CA MET A 206 -4.82 9.18 -9.29
C MET A 206 -4.38 10.42 -8.51
N THR A 207 -3.39 11.13 -9.06
CA THR A 207 -2.77 12.27 -8.35
C THR A 207 -3.73 13.44 -8.12
N ASP A 208 -4.73 13.60 -8.99
CA ASP A 208 -5.76 14.63 -8.90
C ASP A 208 -6.81 14.33 -7.82
N ARG A 209 -7.07 13.05 -7.55
CA ARG A 209 -8.05 12.59 -6.55
C ARG A 209 -7.41 12.15 -5.24
N GLY A 210 -6.08 12.03 -5.20
CA GLY A 210 -5.37 11.53 -4.05
C GLY A 210 -5.70 10.06 -3.75
N TYR A 211 -5.91 9.23 -4.78
CA TYR A 211 -6.27 7.82 -4.60
C TYR A 211 -5.18 6.91 -5.13
N ALA A 212 -4.80 5.88 -4.38
CA ALA A 212 -3.78 4.91 -4.79
C ALA A 212 -4.18 3.49 -4.40
N PHE A 213 -3.88 2.52 -5.25
CA PHE A 213 -4.19 1.10 -5.03
C PHE A 213 -3.24 0.19 -5.84
N PRO A 214 -2.97 -1.03 -5.37
CA PRO A 214 -2.27 -2.04 -6.17
C PRO A 214 -3.20 -2.58 -7.26
N PHE A 215 -2.64 -2.84 -8.44
CA PHE A 215 -3.30 -3.64 -9.47
C PHE A 215 -3.10 -5.13 -9.09
N GLN A 216 -4.20 -5.79 -8.73
CA GLN A 216 -4.27 -7.23 -8.44
C GLN A 216 -4.85 -7.98 -9.64
#